data_AF-A0A7W8KHU6-F1
#
_entry.id   AF-A0A7W8KHU6-F1
#
_cell.length_a   1.000
_cell.length_b   1.000
_cell.length_c   1.000
_cell.angle_alpha   90.00
_cell.angle_beta   90.00
_cell.angle_gamma   90.00
#
_symmetry.space_group_name_H-M   'P 1'
#
loop_
_entity.id
_entity.type
_entity.pdbx_description
1 polymer ?
#
loop_
_entity_poly.entity_id
_entity_poly.type
_entity_poly.pdbx_seq_one_letter_code
_entity_poly.pdbx_strand_id
1 'polypeptide(L)'
;MTVSRSRPSPVPARNAAYQQLVAQRNAFTVTMTVTFLVLYFLLPVLAGYNKPLMATKVFGNVTFGYVLAFLEFVMGWVMAYIYVVRARAFDRLAEEARQ
;
A
#
# COMPACT_ATOMS: atom_id res chain seq x y z
N MET A 1 2.64 -58.62 -3.64
CA MET A 1 3.15 -57.28 -3.28
C MET A 1 2.93 -56.35 -4.47
N THR A 2 1.80 -55.66 -4.53
CA THR A 2 1.50 -54.66 -5.56
C THR A 2 1.80 -53.28 -4.98
N VAL A 3 2.89 -52.67 -5.43
CA VAL A 3 3.30 -51.33 -5.00
C VAL A 3 2.30 -50.34 -5.59
N SER A 4 1.40 -49.83 -4.74
CA SER A 4 0.47 -48.76 -5.08
C SER A 4 1.28 -47.51 -5.40
N ARG A 5 1.36 -47.16 -6.70
CA ARG A 5 2.04 -45.95 -7.16
C ARG A 5 1.24 -44.75 -6.66
N SER A 6 1.78 -44.04 -5.68
CA SER A 6 1.31 -42.73 -5.25
C SER A 6 1.26 -41.78 -6.45
N ARG A 7 0.06 -41.44 -6.92
CA ARG A 7 -0.15 -40.39 -7.92
C ARG A 7 0.37 -39.08 -7.33
N PRO A 8 1.17 -38.28 -8.07
CA PRO A 8 1.46 -36.93 -7.64
C PRO A 8 0.13 -36.17 -7.56
N SER A 9 -0.24 -35.75 -6.36
CA SER A 9 -1.40 -34.92 -6.11
C SER A 9 -1.26 -33.61 -6.91
N PRO A 10 -2.28 -33.17 -7.65
CA PRO A 10 -2.24 -31.89 -8.34
C PRO A 10 -2.00 -30.80 -7.27
N VAL A 11 -0.95 -30.01 -7.46
CA VAL A 11 -0.58 -28.90 -6.57
C VAL A 11 -1.84 -28.06 -6.34
N PRO A 12 -2.33 -27.93 -5.09
CA PRO A 12 -3.63 -27.33 -4.85
C PRO A 12 -3.65 -25.88 -5.34
N ALA A 13 -4.73 -25.51 -6.01
CA ALA A 13 -5.05 -24.16 -6.51
C ALA A 13 -4.97 -23.04 -5.45
N ARG A 14 -4.74 -23.40 -4.18
CA ARG A 14 -4.46 -22.52 -3.04
C ARG A 14 -3.31 -21.54 -3.33
N ASN A 15 -2.28 -21.94 -4.09
CA ASN A 15 -1.14 -21.07 -4.37
C ASN A 15 -1.45 -19.98 -5.41
N ALA A 16 -2.24 -20.29 -6.45
CA ALA A 16 -2.57 -19.36 -7.53
C ALA A 16 -3.56 -18.27 -7.09
N ALA A 17 -4.61 -18.65 -6.34
CA ALA A 17 -5.55 -17.69 -5.75
C ALA A 17 -4.87 -16.80 -4.70
N TYR A 18 -3.94 -17.36 -3.92
CA TYR A 18 -3.15 -16.61 -2.95
C TYR A 18 -2.20 -15.62 -3.64
N GLN A 19 -1.53 -16.02 -4.72
CA GLN A 19 -0.70 -15.12 -5.51
C GLN A 19 -1.50 -14.01 -6.20
N GLN A 20 -2.70 -14.29 -6.71
CA GLN A 20 -3.58 -13.23 -7.25
C GLN A 20 -3.99 -12.22 -6.17
N LEU A 21 -4.32 -12.71 -4.97
CA LEU A 21 -4.68 -11.85 -3.83
C LEU A 21 -3.48 -11.01 -3.37
N VAL A 22 -2.27 -11.59 -3.36
CA VAL A 22 -1.02 -10.90 -3.05
C VAL A 22 -0.66 -9.90 -4.14
N ALA A 23 -0.84 -10.22 -5.41
CA ALA A 23 -0.53 -9.35 -6.55
C ALA A 23 -1.42 -8.11 -6.59
N GLN A 24 -2.74 -8.26 -6.35
CA GLN A 24 -3.65 -7.11 -6.24
C GLN A 24 -3.26 -6.19 -5.08
N ARG A 25 -2.85 -6.78 -3.95
CA ARG A 25 -2.35 -6.01 -2.80
C ARG A 25 -1.03 -5.29 -3.10
N ASN A 26 -0.12 -5.93 -3.82
CA ASN A 26 1.18 -5.34 -4.13
C ASN A 26 1.05 -4.19 -5.13
N ALA A 27 0.15 -4.30 -6.11
CA ALA A 27 -0.18 -3.21 -7.01
C ALA A 27 -0.68 -1.99 -6.24
N PHE A 28 -1.54 -2.19 -5.23
CA PHE A 28 -2.02 -1.11 -4.37
C PHE A 28 -0.90 -0.46 -3.55
N THR A 29 -0.01 -1.26 -2.94
CA THR A 29 1.18 -0.73 -2.23
C THR A 29 2.09 0.06 -3.16
N VAL A 30 2.35 -0.44 -4.38
CA VAL A 30 3.17 0.26 -5.37
C VAL A 30 2.52 1.58 -5.76
N THR A 31 1.20 1.62 -5.99
CA THR A 31 0.48 2.87 -6.24
C THR A 31 0.67 3.84 -5.08
N MET A 32 0.55 3.40 -3.83
CA MET A 32 0.77 4.24 -2.65
C MET A 32 2.20 4.79 -2.56
N THR A 33 3.22 3.98 -2.83
CA THR A 33 4.62 4.42 -2.83
C THR A 33 4.88 5.45 -3.93
N VAL A 34 4.30 5.26 -5.12
CA VAL A 34 4.41 6.23 -6.20
C VAL A 34 3.70 7.53 -5.82
N THR A 35 2.49 7.45 -5.28
CA THR A 35 1.75 8.63 -4.79
C THR A 35 2.51 9.36 -3.68
N PHE A 36 3.15 8.63 -2.77
CA PHE A 36 4.02 9.20 -1.74
C PHE A 36 5.14 10.02 -2.36
N LEU A 37 5.90 9.42 -3.26
CA LEU A 37 7.03 10.07 -3.91
C LEU A 37 6.56 11.31 -4.65
N VAL A 38 5.44 11.22 -5.37
CA VAL A 38 4.85 12.37 -6.05
C VAL A 38 4.54 13.48 -5.06
N LEU A 39 3.80 13.22 -3.98
CA LEU A 39 3.42 14.24 -2.99
C LEU A 39 4.63 14.83 -2.25
N TYR A 40 5.56 13.97 -1.83
CA TYR A 40 6.79 14.35 -1.14
C TYR A 40 7.62 15.33 -1.97
N PHE A 41 7.72 15.10 -3.29
CA PHE A 41 8.39 16.04 -4.20
C PHE A 41 7.50 17.20 -4.64
N LEU A 42 6.17 17.04 -4.59
CA LEU A 42 5.21 18.08 -4.98
C LEU A 42 5.33 19.31 -4.07
N LEU A 43 5.46 19.13 -2.74
CA LEU A 43 5.62 20.24 -1.80
C LEU A 43 6.88 21.09 -2.10
N PRO A 44 8.11 20.53 -2.14
CA PRO A 44 9.32 21.29 -2.45
C PRO A 44 9.29 21.90 -3.86
N VAL A 45 8.78 21.17 -4.84
CA VAL A 45 8.70 21.65 -6.23
C VAL A 45 7.73 22.83 -6.33
N LEU A 46 6.52 22.73 -5.78
CA LEU A 46 5.58 23.85 -5.78
C LEU A 46 6.06 25.02 -4.92
N ALA A 47 6.71 24.76 -3.78
CA ALA A 47 7.25 25.80 -2.90
C ALA A 47 8.42 26.55 -3.56
N GLY A 48 9.23 25.85 -4.37
CA GLY A 48 10.36 26.42 -5.10
C GLY A 48 9.95 27.16 -6.37
N TYR A 49 9.07 26.57 -7.19
CA TYR A 49 8.69 27.12 -8.50
C TYR A 49 7.49 28.07 -8.47
N ASN A 50 6.51 27.83 -7.59
CA ASN A 50 5.23 28.54 -7.65
C ASN A 50 4.69 28.97 -6.28
N LYS A 51 5.48 29.80 -5.59
CA LYS A 51 5.11 30.47 -4.34
C LYS A 51 3.72 31.15 -4.36
N PRO A 52 3.27 31.80 -5.45
CA PRO A 52 1.93 32.38 -5.53
C PRO A 52 0.81 31.34 -5.34
N LEU A 53 1.00 30.13 -5.89
CA LEU A 53 0.03 29.05 -5.82
C LEU A 53 -0.03 28.46 -4.41
N MET A 54 1.12 28.32 -3.74
CA MET A 54 1.16 27.95 -2.32
C MET A 54 0.55 29.00 -1.38
N ALA A 55 0.64 30.29 -1.74
CA ALA A 55 0.02 31.39 -1.00
C ALA A 55 -1.46 31.58 -1.34
N THR A 56 -1.97 30.88 -2.37
CA THR A 56 -3.37 30.96 -2.76
C THR A 56 -4.24 30.41 -1.65
N LYS A 57 -5.16 31.24 -1.16
CA LYS A 57 -6.11 30.90 -0.11
C LYS A 57 -7.24 30.07 -0.72
N VAL A 58 -7.46 28.87 -0.20
CA VAL A 58 -8.52 27.96 -0.63
C VAL A 58 -9.78 28.19 0.20
N PHE A 59 -9.62 28.34 1.52
CA PHE A 59 -10.75 28.57 2.42
C PHE A 59 -10.33 29.44 3.62
N GLY A 60 -10.80 30.68 3.67
CA GLY A 60 -10.38 31.65 4.69
C GLY A 60 -8.86 31.84 4.71
N ASN A 61 -8.22 31.55 5.84
CA ASN A 61 -6.75 31.59 6.00
C ASN A 61 -6.03 30.29 5.62
N VAL A 62 -6.75 29.25 5.19
CA VAL A 62 -6.15 27.99 4.74
C VAL A 62 -5.64 28.17 3.31
N THR A 63 -4.32 28.07 3.15
CA THR A 63 -3.67 28.12 1.85
C THR A 63 -3.57 26.74 1.21
N PHE A 64 -3.28 26.71 -0.10
CA PHE A 64 -3.07 25.48 -0.84
C PHE A 64 -1.94 24.63 -0.23
N GLY A 65 -0.91 25.28 0.34
CA GLY A 65 0.15 24.58 1.08
C GLY A 65 -0.35 23.82 2.30
N TYR A 66 -1.32 24.36 3.05
CA TYR A 66 -1.90 23.66 4.21
C TYR A 66 -2.73 22.44 3.79
N VAL A 67 -3.47 22.53 2.68
CA VAL A 67 -4.22 21.39 2.15
C VAL A 67 -3.28 20.25 1.77
N LEU A 68 -2.19 20.58 1.09
CA LEU A 68 -1.14 19.61 0.73
C LEU A 68 -0.51 18.97 1.96
N ALA A 69 -0.11 19.77 2.95
CA ALA A 69 0.46 19.27 4.19
C ALA A 69 -0.50 18.34 4.95
N PHE A 70 -1.79 18.70 5.02
CA PHE A 70 -2.79 17.86 5.70
C PHE A 70 -3.02 16.53 4.96
N LEU A 71 -2.98 16.55 3.64
CA LEU A 71 -3.11 15.35 2.82
C LEU A 71 -1.94 14.39 3.05
N GLU A 72 -0.72 14.89 3.28
CA GLU A 72 0.43 14.05 3.68
C GLU A 72 0.22 13.37 5.04
N PHE A 73 -0.36 14.06 6.02
CA PHE A 73 -0.69 13.46 7.32
C PHE A 73 -1.70 12.32 7.20
N VAL A 74 -2.81 12.56 6.48
CA VAL A 74 -3.84 11.53 6.24
C VAL A 74 -3.23 10.33 5.54
N MET A 75 -2.34 10.57 4.58
CA MET A 75 -1.65 9.52 3.86
C MET A 75 -0.78 8.64 4.78
N GLY A 76 -0.04 9.24 5.73
CA GLY A 76 0.74 8.50 6.72
C GLY A 76 -0.13 7.54 7.55
N TRP A 77 -1.30 8.00 7.97
CA TRP A 77 -2.28 7.14 8.67
C TRP A 77 -2.81 6.01 7.79
N VAL A 78 -3.09 6.28 6.51
CA VAL A 78 -3.51 5.25 5.56
C VAL A 78 -2.42 4.18 5.38
N MET A 79 -1.14 4.58 5.29
CA MET A 79 -0.01 3.64 5.27
C MET A 79 0.07 2.80 6.54
N ALA A 80 -0.02 3.43 7.71
CA ALA A 80 0.03 2.72 8.99
C ALA A 80 -1.13 1.71 9.10
N TYR A 81 -2.35 2.12 8.75
CA TYR A 81 -3.51 1.24 8.72
C TYR A 81 -3.28 0.02 7.80
N ILE A 82 -2.77 0.26 6.59
CA ILE A 82 -2.52 -0.80 5.61
C ILE A 82 -1.43 -1.76 6.07
N TYR A 83 -0.35 -1.23 6.66
CA TYR A 83 0.71 -2.04 7.26
C TYR A 83 0.13 -2.99 8.31
N VAL A 84 -0.69 -2.48 9.24
CA VAL A 84 -1.30 -3.30 10.30
C VAL A 84 -2.24 -4.36 9.72
N VAL A 85 -3.03 -4.03 8.68
CA VAL A 85 -3.87 -5.03 8.00
C VAL A 85 -3.02 -6.04 7.21
N ARG A 86 -1.80 -5.71 6.79
CA ARG A 86 -0.88 -6.63 6.09
C ARG A 86 -0.15 -7.55 7.06
N ALA A 87 0.33 -7.03 8.19
CA ALA A 87 0.97 -7.81 9.25
C ALA A 87 0.05 -8.95 9.72
N ARG A 88 -1.23 -8.66 9.95
CA ARG A 88 -2.25 -9.68 10.31
C ARG A 88 -2.41 -10.81 9.28
N ALA A 89 -2.11 -10.56 8.01
CA ALA A 89 -2.16 -11.61 6.98
C ALA A 89 -0.93 -12.53 7.02
N PHE A 90 0.23 -12.01 7.43
CA PHE A 90 1.43 -12.80 7.67
C PHE A 90 1.33 -13.61 8.95
N ASP A 91 0.75 -13.05 10.02
CA ASP A 91 0.49 -13.78 11.26
C ASP A 91 -0.41 -15.01 11.01
N ARG A 92 -1.44 -14.86 10.17
CA ARG A 92 -2.34 -15.97 9.82
C ARG A 92 -1.65 -17.11 9.05
N LEU A 93 -0.68 -16.79 8.21
CA LEU A 93 0.15 -17.80 7.52
C LEU A 93 1.13 -18.48 8.49
N ALA A 94 1.67 -17.73 9.45
CA ALA A 94 2.59 -18.26 10.45
C ALA A 94 1.89 -19.23 11.42
N GLU A 95 0.60 -18.99 11.72
CA GLU A 95 -0.22 -19.92 12.50
C GLU A 95 -0.57 -21.20 11.72
N GLU A 96 -0.91 -21.11 10.42
CA GLU A 96 -1.18 -22.29 9.58
C GLU A 96 0.05 -23.17 9.38
N ALA A 97 1.26 -22.60 9.33
CA ALA A 97 2.51 -23.35 9.19
C ALA A 97 2.98 -24.03 10.50
N ARG A 98 2.31 -23.76 11.63
CA ARG A 98 2.60 -24.36 12.94
C ARG A 98 1.77 -25.62 13.23
N GLN A 99 0.82 -25.98 12.36
CA GLN A 99 0.06 -27.25 12.41
C GLN A 99 0.58 -28.22 11.36
#